data_AF-A0A957KWA5-F1
#
_entry.id   AF-A0A957KWA5-F1
#
_cell.length_a   1.000
_cell.length_b   1.000
_cell.length_c   1.000
_cell.angle_alpha   90.00
_cell.angle_beta   90.00
_cell.angle_gamma   90.00
#
_symmetry.space_group_name_H-M   'P 1'
#
loop_
_entity.id
_entity.type
_entity.pdbx_description
1 polymer ?
#
loop_
_entity_poly.entity_id
_entity_poly.type
_entity_poly.pdbx_seq_one_letter_code
_entity_poly.pdbx_strand_id
1 'polypeptide(L)'
;IRKASWLFPLYLLVINLFVLPIALAGLMVFSDGSIDADMFVLGLPMVAGSESLALFVFIGGLSAATGMVIVDTVALSTMVSNDLAMPLLLKFRVVRPGQRGDYGGVLLSVRRVTIVVIMVLGYIYFRVTDTTASLVSIGLISFAAVAQFAPAFLGGIYWKGGTRLGALAGLVGGFVVWAYTLPLAATHSIGGVPDSFLASGPWGIAWLRPYNLFNLTGMDPVSHSLFWSLFVNIGAYVGVSLLSRPSALEQSQASRFINAFTYAPEGDAVFLWRGTATVDDLRAMLERFLGASRTARLLTDYGRSRGVDWSATHLADAELVQHAERLLAGVMGTASARVAIASVVEEESLTIDEVLRMLDETSQVRAYSRQLEQRTRQLEQKSRELEAATAELRAANERLQELDRMKDDFISTVTHELRT
;
A
#
# COMPACT_ATOMS: atom_id res chain seq x y z
N ILE A 1 -6.34 5.66 -15.79
CA ILE A 1 -5.04 5.24 -15.20
C ILE A 1 -3.86 5.49 -16.14
N ARG A 2 -3.79 4.92 -17.37
CA ARG A 2 -2.65 5.16 -18.31
C ARG A 2 -2.34 6.62 -18.66
N LYS A 3 -3.35 7.49 -18.80
CA LYS A 3 -3.11 8.92 -19.02
C LYS A 3 -2.54 9.59 -17.75
N ALA A 4 -3.13 9.31 -16.60
CA ALA A 4 -2.70 9.86 -15.31
C ALA A 4 -1.27 9.44 -14.93
N SER A 5 -0.84 8.21 -15.26
CA SER A 5 0.51 7.73 -14.98
C SER A 5 1.61 8.48 -15.73
N TRP A 6 1.30 9.12 -16.86
CA TRP A 6 2.23 9.96 -17.60
C TRP A 6 2.06 11.45 -17.30
N LEU A 7 0.81 11.90 -17.16
CA LEU A 7 0.51 13.31 -16.91
C LEU A 7 1.00 13.76 -15.54
N PHE A 8 0.95 12.90 -14.52
CA PHE A 8 1.35 13.26 -13.16
C PHE A 8 2.87 13.49 -13.04
N PRO A 9 3.77 12.58 -13.48
CA PRO A 9 5.20 12.87 -13.50
C PRO A 9 5.57 14.08 -14.37
N LEU A 10 4.92 14.23 -15.53
CA LEU A 10 5.14 15.39 -16.40
C LEU A 10 4.76 16.69 -15.71
N TYR A 11 3.61 16.72 -15.04
CA TYR A 11 3.18 17.86 -14.24
C TYR A 11 4.21 18.19 -13.14
N LEU A 12 4.67 17.19 -12.38
CA LEU A 12 5.72 17.38 -11.37
C LEU A 12 7.01 17.95 -11.96
N LEU A 13 7.41 17.50 -13.15
CA LEU A 13 8.59 18.03 -13.84
C LEU A 13 8.40 19.49 -14.23
N VAL A 14 7.27 19.82 -14.84
CA VAL A 14 6.97 21.19 -15.32
C VAL A 14 6.92 22.18 -14.18
N ILE A 15 6.32 21.84 -13.02
CA ILE A 15 6.30 22.76 -11.88
C ILE A 15 7.68 22.99 -11.26
N ASN A 16 8.55 21.97 -11.24
CA ASN A 16 9.91 22.09 -10.70
C ASN A 16 10.85 22.86 -11.63
N LEU A 17 10.55 22.92 -12.93
CA LEU A 17 11.34 23.65 -13.91
C LEU A 17 11.49 25.14 -13.52
N PHE A 18 10.46 25.74 -12.92
CA PHE A 18 10.47 27.14 -12.50
C PHE A 18 11.27 27.38 -11.21
N VAL A 19 11.50 26.35 -10.39
CA VAL A 19 12.22 26.47 -9.12
C VAL A 19 13.72 26.69 -9.37
N LEU A 20 14.30 25.96 -10.33
CA LEU A 20 15.72 26.03 -10.67
C LEU A 20 16.25 27.45 -11.00
N PRO A 21 15.65 28.20 -11.94
CA PRO A 21 16.14 29.53 -12.27
C PRO A 21 16.00 30.51 -11.11
N ILE A 22 14.93 30.41 -10.30
CA ILE A 22 14.72 31.26 -9.13
C ILE A 22 15.79 30.96 -8.07
N ALA A 23 16.07 29.68 -7.81
CA ALA A 23 17.11 29.27 -6.87
C ALA A 23 18.50 29.75 -7.31
N LEU A 24 18.84 29.59 -8.60
CA LEU A 24 20.11 30.08 -9.16
C LEU A 24 20.24 31.60 -9.04
N ALA A 25 19.19 32.34 -9.40
CA ALA A 25 19.17 33.80 -9.25
C ALA A 25 19.33 34.23 -7.78
N GLY A 26 18.66 33.53 -6.86
CA GLY A 26 18.78 33.76 -5.42
C GLY A 26 20.22 33.54 -4.93
N LEU A 27 20.86 32.43 -5.30
CA LEU A 27 22.25 32.15 -4.93
C LEU A 27 23.26 33.15 -5.51
N MET A 28 23.01 33.68 -6.71
CA MET A 28 23.87 34.70 -7.32
C MET A 28 23.71 36.07 -6.69
N VAL A 29 22.48 36.47 -6.32
CA VAL A 29 22.17 37.78 -5.75
C VAL A 29 22.43 37.83 -4.25
N PHE A 30 22.17 36.73 -3.54
CA PHE A 30 22.35 36.58 -2.09
C PHE A 30 23.55 35.67 -1.78
N SER A 31 24.67 35.88 -2.48
CA SER A 31 25.90 35.08 -2.31
C SER A 31 26.44 35.06 -0.88
N ASP A 32 26.10 36.09 -0.10
CA ASP A 32 26.60 36.32 1.25
C ASP A 32 25.78 35.56 2.31
N GLY A 33 24.75 34.81 1.91
CA GLY A 33 23.89 34.05 2.82
C GLY A 33 22.99 34.93 3.70
N SER A 34 22.73 36.17 3.28
CA SER A 34 21.93 37.14 4.04
C SER A 34 20.44 36.81 4.14
N ILE A 35 19.94 35.95 3.25
CA ILE A 35 18.54 35.52 3.19
C ILE A 35 18.49 34.00 3.02
N ASP A 36 17.57 33.35 3.75
CA ASP A 36 17.29 31.92 3.61
C ASP A 36 16.80 31.59 2.20
N ALA A 37 17.22 30.45 1.65
CA ALA A 37 16.85 30.00 0.32
C ALA A 37 15.33 29.84 0.15
N ASP A 38 14.63 29.52 1.25
CA ASP A 38 13.16 29.42 1.29
C ASP A 38 12.48 30.78 1.01
N MET A 39 13.20 31.90 1.17
CA MET A 39 12.70 33.26 0.98
C MET A 39 13.12 33.88 -0.36
N PHE A 40 13.89 33.20 -1.21
CA PHE A 40 14.38 33.77 -2.48
C PHE A 40 13.28 34.25 -3.43
N VAL A 41 12.16 33.52 -3.49
CA VAL A 41 11.03 33.89 -4.34
C VAL A 41 10.50 35.29 -3.99
N LEU A 42 10.50 35.65 -2.70
CA LEU A 42 10.09 36.97 -2.21
C LEU A 42 11.25 37.98 -2.20
N GLY A 43 12.45 37.53 -1.82
CA GLY A 43 13.64 38.38 -1.68
C GLY A 43 14.10 39.00 -3.00
N LEU A 44 14.05 38.25 -4.10
CA LEU A 44 14.50 38.73 -5.41
C LEU A 44 13.71 39.97 -5.90
N PRO A 45 12.35 39.97 -5.91
CA PRO A 45 11.58 41.18 -6.21
C PRO A 45 11.84 42.36 -5.27
N MET A 46 12.05 42.09 -3.97
CA MET A 46 12.30 43.15 -2.98
C MET A 46 13.64 43.86 -3.24
N VAL A 47 14.71 43.10 -3.51
CA VAL A 47 16.02 43.70 -3.84
C VAL A 47 15.99 44.42 -5.19
N ALA A 48 15.22 43.92 -6.15
CA ALA A 48 15.01 44.58 -7.43
C ALA A 48 14.13 45.86 -7.34
N GLY A 49 13.59 46.19 -6.17
CA GLY A 49 12.69 47.34 -5.98
C GLY A 49 11.30 47.18 -6.62
N SER A 50 10.90 45.96 -6.99
CA SER A 50 9.62 45.69 -7.64
C SER A 50 8.55 45.33 -6.62
N GLU A 51 8.02 46.36 -5.93
CA GLU A 51 7.04 46.18 -4.84
C GLU A 51 5.75 45.49 -5.29
N SER A 52 5.27 45.77 -6.51
CA SER A 52 4.06 45.15 -7.05
C SER A 52 4.23 43.65 -7.28
N LEU A 53 5.41 43.23 -7.76
CA LEU A 53 5.75 41.82 -7.93
C LEU A 53 5.98 41.14 -6.57
N ALA A 54 6.63 41.81 -5.62
CA ALA A 54 6.79 41.31 -4.26
C ALA A 54 5.44 41.07 -3.58
N LEU A 55 4.49 42.01 -3.73
CA LEU A 55 3.13 41.86 -3.21
C LEU A 55 2.40 40.69 -3.88
N PHE A 56 2.52 40.56 -5.21
CA PHE A 56 1.91 39.45 -5.95
C PHE A 56 2.44 38.09 -5.48
N VAL A 57 3.76 37.96 -5.35
CA VAL A 57 4.43 36.76 -4.82
C VAL A 57 3.98 36.48 -3.38
N PHE A 58 3.93 37.51 -2.54
CA PHE A 58 3.52 37.37 -1.14
C PHE A 58 2.07 36.85 -1.01
N ILE A 59 1.13 37.44 -1.76
CA ILE A 59 -0.28 36.99 -1.78
C ILE A 59 -0.37 35.56 -2.32
N GLY A 60 0.38 35.24 -3.38
CA GLY A 60 0.46 33.90 -3.95
C GLY A 60 0.97 32.87 -2.95
N GLY A 61 2.07 33.18 -2.25
CA GLY A 61 2.67 32.32 -1.22
C GLY A 61 1.76 32.12 -0.02
N LEU A 62 1.14 33.19 0.50
CA LEU A 62 0.19 33.13 1.62
C LEU A 62 -1.03 32.27 1.25
N SER A 63 -1.58 32.45 0.05
CA SER A 63 -2.72 31.69 -0.46
C SER A 63 -2.38 30.21 -0.62
N ALA A 64 -1.22 29.89 -1.22
CA ALA A 64 -0.75 28.52 -1.39
C ALA A 64 -0.53 27.82 -0.04
N ALA A 65 0.13 28.48 0.90
CA ALA A 65 0.36 27.94 2.25
C ALA A 65 -0.96 27.69 2.99
N THR A 66 -1.89 28.66 2.95
CA THR A 66 -3.21 28.53 3.59
C THR A 66 -4.02 27.39 2.97
N GLY A 67 -4.03 27.30 1.64
CA GLY A 67 -4.70 26.23 0.91
C GLY A 67 -4.16 24.84 1.29
N MET A 68 -2.84 24.69 1.32
CA MET A 68 -2.19 23.43 1.71
C MET A 68 -2.55 23.03 3.14
N VAL A 69 -2.46 23.95 4.11
CA VAL A 69 -2.83 23.68 5.51
C VAL A 69 -4.29 23.24 5.64
N ILE A 70 -5.22 23.90 4.93
CA ILE A 70 -6.65 23.53 4.97
C ILE A 70 -6.87 22.13 4.41
N VAL A 71 -6.34 21.85 3.21
CA VAL A 71 -6.54 20.56 2.53
C VAL A 71 -5.94 19.42 3.34
N ASP A 72 -4.71 19.58 3.82
CA ASP A 72 -4.00 18.55 4.59
C ASP A 72 -4.69 18.28 5.93
N THR A 73 -5.12 19.33 6.64
CA THR A 73 -5.78 19.15 7.95
C THR A 73 -7.15 18.49 7.81
N VAL A 74 -7.90 18.80 6.75
CA VAL A 74 -9.19 18.15 6.47
C VAL A 74 -8.99 16.68 6.09
N ALA A 75 -7.99 16.38 5.27
CA ALA A 75 -7.64 15.02 4.88
C ALA A 75 -7.20 14.18 6.10
N LEU A 76 -6.24 14.68 6.89
CA LEU A 76 -5.75 14.03 8.10
C LEU A 76 -6.87 13.83 9.12
N SER A 77 -7.72 14.83 9.33
CA SER A 77 -8.84 14.69 10.25
C SER A 77 -9.84 13.61 9.82
N THR A 78 -10.06 13.45 8.51
CA THR A 78 -10.90 12.39 7.98
C THR A 78 -10.25 11.01 8.18
N MET A 79 -8.95 10.87 7.93
CA MET A 79 -8.20 9.62 8.16
C MET A 79 -8.18 9.26 9.65
N VAL A 80 -7.84 10.20 10.53
CA VAL A 80 -7.83 9.98 11.99
C VAL A 80 -9.22 9.62 12.50
N SER A 81 -10.28 10.27 12.01
CA SER A 81 -11.65 9.96 12.38
C SER A 81 -12.02 8.51 12.00
N ASN A 82 -11.66 8.08 10.80
CA ASN A 82 -12.11 6.80 10.23
C ASN A 82 -11.24 5.62 10.68
N ASP A 83 -9.93 5.81 10.69
CA ASP A 83 -8.96 4.74 10.88
C ASP A 83 -8.49 4.60 12.34
N LEU A 84 -8.66 5.65 13.16
CA LEU A 84 -8.24 5.63 14.57
C LEU A 84 -9.42 5.85 15.53
N ALA A 85 -10.14 6.96 15.41
CA ALA A 85 -11.15 7.34 16.39
C ALA A 85 -12.35 6.38 16.38
N MET A 86 -12.87 6.03 15.20
CA MET A 86 -14.04 5.17 15.10
C MET A 86 -13.81 3.74 15.64
N PRO A 87 -12.71 3.03 15.29
CA PRO A 87 -12.39 1.75 15.90
C PRO A 87 -12.24 1.82 17.43
N LEU A 88 -11.64 2.89 17.96
CA LEU A 88 -11.51 3.10 19.40
C LEU A 88 -12.88 3.32 20.07
N LEU A 89 -13.74 4.16 19.48
CA LEU A 89 -15.09 4.42 20.01
C LEU A 89 -15.96 3.16 20.04
N LEU A 90 -15.84 2.29 19.04
CA LEU A 90 -16.50 0.98 19.01
C LEU A 90 -15.90 0.03 20.06
N LYS A 91 -14.56 -0.05 20.16
CA LYS A 91 -13.87 -0.90 21.13
C LYS A 91 -14.22 -0.54 22.58
N PHE A 92 -14.29 0.75 22.89
CA PHE A 92 -14.68 1.24 24.22
C PHE A 92 -16.20 1.25 24.44
N ARG A 93 -16.99 0.72 23.48
CA ARG A 93 -18.46 0.67 23.53
C ARG A 93 -19.10 2.04 23.80
N VAL A 94 -18.41 3.12 23.44
CA VAL A 94 -18.97 4.49 23.45
C VAL A 94 -20.05 4.59 22.37
N VAL A 95 -19.79 3.93 21.24
CA VAL A 95 -20.77 3.66 20.19
C VAL A 95 -21.13 2.17 20.30
N ARG A 96 -22.35 1.87 20.73
CA ARG A 96 -22.84 0.48 20.78
C ARG A 96 -23.69 0.20 19.54
N PRO A 97 -23.29 -0.77 18.69
CA PRO A 97 -24.18 -1.29 17.66
C PRO A 97 -25.41 -1.90 18.34
N GLY A 98 -26.57 -1.22 18.28
CA GLY A 98 -27.84 -1.71 18.84
C GLY A 98 -28.63 -0.73 19.71
N GLN A 99 -28.04 0.38 20.17
CA GLN A 99 -28.78 1.44 20.88
C GLN A 99 -29.11 2.62 19.94
N ARG A 100 -30.31 3.19 20.09
CA ARG A 100 -30.86 4.31 19.29
C ARG A 100 -30.16 5.64 19.64
N GLY A 101 -28.92 5.83 19.20
CA GLY A 101 -28.21 7.10 19.27
C GLY A 101 -27.81 7.61 17.88
N ASP A 102 -27.96 8.92 17.63
CA ASP A 102 -27.43 9.59 16.45
C ASP A 102 -25.91 9.74 16.59
N TYR A 103 -25.16 8.88 15.90
CA TYR A 103 -23.70 8.89 15.95
C TYR A 103 -23.07 9.85 14.92
N GLY A 104 -23.88 10.45 14.02
CA GLY A 104 -23.41 11.41 13.03
C GLY A 104 -22.86 12.69 13.67
N GLY A 105 -23.52 13.19 14.71
CA GLY A 105 -23.07 14.37 15.45
C GLY A 105 -21.77 14.16 16.23
N VAL A 106 -21.59 12.97 16.80
CA VAL A 106 -20.35 12.58 17.50
C VAL A 106 -19.19 12.51 16.51
N LEU A 107 -19.41 11.89 15.36
CA LEU A 107 -18.37 11.76 14.33
C LEU A 107 -17.95 13.12 13.75
N LEU A 108 -18.90 14.03 13.55
CA LEU A 108 -18.60 15.39 13.10
C LEU A 108 -17.80 16.18 14.16
N SER A 109 -18.11 15.98 15.44
CA SER A 109 -17.41 16.63 16.55
C SER A 109 -15.98 16.13 16.68
N VAL A 110 -15.76 14.81 16.58
CA VAL A 110 -14.42 14.20 16.57
C VAL A 110 -13.55 14.80 15.46
N ARG A 111 -14.11 14.95 14.25
CA ARG A 111 -13.40 15.56 13.13
C ARG A 111 -12.97 17.01 13.43
N ARG A 112 -13.89 17.84 13.93
CA ARG A 112 -13.60 19.24 14.29
C ARG A 112 -12.54 19.36 15.38
N VAL A 113 -12.64 18.56 16.44
CA VAL A 113 -11.64 18.52 17.51
C VAL A 113 -10.28 18.09 16.95
N THR A 114 -10.26 17.06 16.09
CA THR A 114 -9.03 16.59 15.46
C THR A 114 -8.37 17.67 14.62
N ILE A 115 -9.13 18.49 13.86
CA ILE A 115 -8.59 19.63 13.10
C ILE A 115 -7.89 20.60 14.06
N VAL A 116 -8.57 21.00 15.14
CA VAL A 116 -8.02 21.94 16.12
C VAL A 116 -6.76 21.38 16.77
N VAL A 117 -6.77 20.11 17.18
CA VAL A 117 -5.61 19.44 17.81
C VAL A 117 -4.43 19.39 16.85
N ILE A 118 -4.63 19.01 15.58
CA ILE A 118 -3.57 18.97 14.57
C ILE A 118 -2.99 20.36 14.35
N MET A 119 -3.84 21.39 14.22
CA MET A 119 -3.37 22.78 14.05
C MET A 119 -2.56 23.27 15.25
N VAL A 120 -3.01 22.98 16.48
CA VAL A 120 -2.30 23.36 17.71
C VAL A 120 -0.97 22.62 17.80
N LEU A 121 -0.92 21.32 17.51
CA LEU A 121 0.33 20.55 17.48
C LEU A 121 1.31 21.09 16.43
N GLY A 122 0.82 21.42 15.23
CA GLY A 122 1.64 22.05 14.19
C GLY A 122 2.19 23.40 14.62
N TYR A 123 1.38 24.23 15.27
CA TYR A 123 1.82 25.52 15.82
C TYR A 123 2.85 25.36 16.94
N ILE A 124 2.65 24.41 17.86
CA ILE A 124 3.63 24.09 18.91
C ILE A 124 4.94 23.63 18.28
N TYR A 125 4.89 22.73 17.30
CA TYR A 125 6.07 22.26 16.59
C TYR A 125 6.84 23.41 15.93
N PHE A 126 6.14 24.33 15.26
CA PHE A 126 6.73 25.55 14.68
C PHE A 126 7.35 26.48 15.73
N ARG A 127 6.74 26.60 16.92
CA ARG A 127 7.24 27.48 17.99
C ARG A 127 8.41 26.90 18.78
N VAL A 128 8.49 25.58 18.89
CA VAL A 128 9.53 24.88 19.64
C VAL A 128 10.76 24.62 18.78
N THR A 129 10.58 24.35 17.49
CA THR A 129 11.70 24.08 16.57
C THR A 129 12.45 25.36 16.27
N ASP A 130 13.79 25.28 16.30
CA ASP A 130 14.66 26.39 15.99
C ASP A 130 14.45 26.84 14.52
N THR A 131 14.24 28.13 14.30
CA THR A 131 13.87 28.72 12.99
C THR A 131 14.96 28.63 11.92
N THR A 132 16.11 28.03 12.25
CA THR A 132 17.26 27.81 11.39
C THR A 132 17.21 26.50 10.62
N ALA A 133 16.28 25.59 10.97
CA ALA A 133 16.06 24.36 10.21
C ALA A 133 15.26 24.65 8.93
N SER A 134 15.90 24.52 7.76
CA SER A 134 15.22 24.64 6.46
C SER A 134 13.99 23.74 6.39
N LEU A 135 12.91 24.22 5.75
CA LEU A 135 11.67 23.47 5.54
C LEU A 135 11.92 22.09 4.93
N VAL A 136 12.93 21.98 4.07
CA VAL A 136 13.32 20.71 3.42
C VAL A 136 13.73 19.66 4.45
N SER A 137 14.44 20.06 5.51
CA SER A 137 14.89 19.12 6.55
C SER A 137 13.71 18.47 7.25
N ILE A 138 12.70 19.26 7.65
CA ILE A 138 11.46 18.77 8.28
C ILE A 138 10.73 17.78 7.35
N GLY A 139 10.69 18.09 6.05
CA GLY A 139 10.15 17.21 5.02
C GLY A 139 10.90 15.88 4.92
N LEU A 140 12.24 15.91 4.91
CA LEU A 140 13.09 14.72 4.83
C LEU A 140 12.91 13.79 6.05
N ILE A 141 12.78 14.33 7.27
CA ILE A 141 12.47 13.54 8.48
C ILE A 141 11.18 12.74 8.26
N SER A 142 10.16 13.41 7.75
CA SER A 142 8.82 12.86 7.55
C SER A 142 8.78 11.85 6.41
N PHE A 143 9.44 12.12 5.28
CA PHE A 143 9.52 11.19 4.16
C PHE A 143 10.29 9.92 4.51
N ALA A 144 11.36 10.02 5.32
CA ALA A 144 12.06 8.85 5.83
C ALA A 144 11.16 7.96 6.70
N ALA A 145 10.21 8.56 7.44
CA ALA A 145 9.19 7.84 8.19
C ALA A 145 8.20 7.12 7.26
N VAL A 146 7.71 7.83 6.23
CA VAL A 146 6.76 7.26 5.25
C VAL A 146 7.40 6.10 4.47
N ALA A 147 8.69 6.19 4.15
CA ALA A 147 9.43 5.13 3.47
C ALA A 147 9.41 3.80 4.26
N GLN A 148 9.24 3.82 5.58
CA GLN A 148 9.15 2.61 6.40
C GLN A 148 7.93 1.74 6.08
N PHE A 149 6.88 2.31 5.50
CA PHE A 149 5.72 1.53 5.06
C PHE A 149 5.97 0.78 3.76
N ALA A 150 6.98 1.18 2.96
CA ALA A 150 7.21 0.63 1.63
C ALA A 150 7.51 -0.88 1.63
N PRO A 151 8.36 -1.45 2.51
CA PRO A 151 8.63 -2.90 2.51
C PRO A 151 7.38 -3.75 2.75
N ALA A 152 6.56 -3.37 3.73
CA ALA A 152 5.31 -4.08 4.05
C ALA A 152 4.26 -3.92 2.94
N PHE A 153 4.15 -2.71 2.37
CA PHE A 153 3.21 -2.43 1.28
C PHE A 153 3.58 -3.20 0.00
N LEU A 154 4.82 -3.10 -0.45
CA LEU A 154 5.32 -3.82 -1.63
C LEU A 154 5.31 -5.33 -1.39
N GLY A 155 5.71 -5.76 -0.19
CA GLY A 155 5.66 -7.16 0.21
C GLY A 155 4.24 -7.74 0.16
N GLY A 156 3.23 -7.01 0.64
CA GLY A 156 1.84 -7.46 0.59
C GLY A 156 1.27 -7.58 -0.83
N ILE A 157 1.78 -6.81 -1.79
CA ILE A 157 1.35 -6.84 -3.19
C ILE A 157 2.09 -7.91 -4.00
N TYR A 158 3.41 -8.06 -3.78
CA TYR A 158 4.27 -8.86 -4.66
C TYR A 158 4.77 -10.17 -4.02
N TRP A 159 4.77 -10.30 -2.69
CA TRP A 159 5.36 -11.45 -2.01
C TRP A 159 4.31 -12.31 -1.30
N LYS A 160 4.01 -13.48 -1.88
CA LYS A 160 3.06 -14.48 -1.32
C LYS A 160 3.43 -14.98 0.08
N GLY A 161 4.71 -14.90 0.46
CA GLY A 161 5.22 -15.37 1.76
C GLY A 161 5.23 -14.31 2.86
N GLY A 162 4.78 -13.09 2.59
CA GLY A 162 4.71 -12.04 3.60
C GLY A 162 3.70 -12.36 4.70
N THR A 163 4.12 -12.20 5.96
CA THR A 163 3.24 -12.44 7.13
C THR A 163 2.94 -11.14 7.86
N ARG A 164 1.80 -11.05 8.55
CA ARG A 164 1.44 -9.91 9.41
C ARG A 164 2.46 -9.71 10.52
N LEU A 165 2.93 -10.81 11.13
CA LEU A 165 3.93 -10.76 12.21
C LEU A 165 5.25 -10.18 11.70
N GLY A 166 5.69 -10.59 10.51
CA GLY A 166 6.85 -9.99 9.89
C GLY A 166 6.64 -8.52 9.57
N ALA A 167 5.50 -8.15 8.98
CA ALA A 167 5.23 -6.76 8.63
C ALA A 167 5.24 -5.86 9.88
N LEU A 168 4.65 -6.31 10.98
CA LEU A 168 4.69 -5.61 12.27
C LEU A 168 6.10 -5.53 12.84
N ALA A 169 6.86 -6.62 12.84
CA ALA A 169 8.24 -6.64 13.34
C ALA A 169 9.15 -5.69 12.53
N GLY A 170 9.03 -5.71 11.20
CA GLY A 170 9.72 -4.80 10.29
C GLY A 170 9.36 -3.35 10.54
N LEU A 171 8.06 -3.02 10.59
CA LEU A 171 7.59 -1.66 10.86
C LEU A 171 8.08 -1.16 12.22
N VAL A 172 7.90 -1.93 13.29
CA VAL A 172 8.32 -1.53 14.64
C VAL A 172 9.83 -1.36 14.69
N GLY A 173 10.60 -2.31 14.17
CA GLY A 173 12.07 -2.23 14.16
C GLY A 173 12.57 -1.02 13.36
N GLY A 174 12.04 -0.81 12.15
CA GLY A 174 12.36 0.34 11.31
C GLY A 174 12.00 1.67 11.95
N PHE A 175 10.79 1.80 12.52
CA PHE A 175 10.35 3.01 13.21
C PHE A 175 11.19 3.30 14.46
N VAL A 176 11.57 2.29 15.24
CA VAL A 176 12.42 2.47 16.43
C VAL A 176 13.79 3.02 16.01
N VAL A 177 14.41 2.42 15.00
CA VAL A 177 15.71 2.88 14.50
C VAL A 177 15.60 4.28 13.91
N TRP A 178 14.61 4.53 13.05
CA TRP A 178 14.37 5.85 12.48
C TRP A 178 14.16 6.89 13.57
N ALA A 179 13.26 6.62 14.54
CA ALA A 179 12.92 7.54 15.62
C ALA A 179 14.14 7.89 16.47
N TYR A 180 15.00 6.90 16.71
CA TYR A 180 16.23 7.05 17.45
C TYR A 180 17.28 7.88 16.68
N THR A 181 17.53 7.54 15.41
CA THR A 181 18.64 8.15 14.65
C THR A 181 18.34 9.56 14.16
N LEU A 182 17.06 9.92 13.98
CA LEU A 182 16.69 11.13 13.24
C LEU A 182 15.82 12.13 14.03
N PRO A 183 14.52 11.91 14.31
CA PRO A 183 13.73 12.91 15.02
C PRO A 183 14.19 13.08 16.47
N LEU A 184 14.55 12.02 17.20
CA LEU A 184 15.08 12.15 18.56
C LEU A 184 16.43 12.90 18.55
N ALA A 185 17.33 12.55 17.65
CA ALA A 185 18.62 13.23 17.50
C ALA A 185 18.45 14.70 17.08
N ALA A 186 17.46 15.01 16.26
CA ALA A 186 17.13 16.38 15.86
C ALA A 186 16.66 17.24 17.05
N THR A 187 16.10 16.63 18.11
CA THR A 187 15.70 17.40 19.30
C THR A 187 16.88 17.98 20.09
N HIS A 188 18.14 17.68 19.77
CA HIS A 188 19.29 18.29 20.45
C HIS A 188 19.29 19.81 20.29
N SER A 189 18.87 20.34 19.13
CA SER A 189 18.85 21.79 18.85
C SER A 189 17.88 22.55 19.75
N ILE A 190 16.88 21.86 20.30
CA ILE A 190 15.87 22.42 21.20
C ILE A 190 16.09 21.98 22.66
N GLY A 191 17.27 21.42 22.97
CA GLY A 191 17.64 20.95 24.32
C GLY A 191 16.93 19.67 24.77
N GLY A 192 16.31 18.91 23.85
CA GLY A 192 15.61 17.66 24.16
C GLY A 192 16.55 16.49 24.49
N VAL A 193 17.76 16.48 23.93
CA VAL A 193 18.82 15.52 24.26
C VAL A 193 20.16 16.25 24.48
N PRO A 194 21.02 15.79 25.41
CA PRO A 194 22.33 16.41 25.63
C PRO A 194 23.26 16.24 24.43
N ASP A 195 24.18 17.18 24.20
CA ASP A 195 25.19 17.08 23.11
C ASP A 195 26.05 15.81 23.21
N SER A 196 26.27 15.31 24.44
CA SER A 196 26.98 14.05 24.67
C SER A 196 26.28 12.85 24.04
N PHE A 197 24.95 12.89 23.86
CA PHE A 197 24.20 11.84 23.17
C PHE A 197 24.61 11.71 21.70
N LEU A 198 24.89 12.83 21.03
CA LEU A 198 25.38 12.85 19.65
C LEU A 198 26.88 12.55 19.59
N ALA A 199 27.66 13.16 20.48
CA ALA A 199 29.12 13.10 20.46
C ALA A 199 29.68 11.78 20.98
N SER A 200 29.06 11.16 21.98
CA SER A 200 29.56 9.92 22.61
C SER A 200 28.60 8.74 22.51
N GLY A 201 27.39 8.95 21.99
CA GLY A 201 26.33 7.96 22.04
C GLY A 201 25.70 7.87 23.43
N PRO A 202 24.56 7.16 23.57
CA PRO A 202 23.93 6.91 24.86
C PRO A 202 24.90 6.15 25.77
N TRP A 203 24.95 6.57 27.03
CA TRP A 203 25.84 6.00 28.06
C TRP A 203 27.34 5.99 27.69
N GLY A 204 27.78 6.82 26.74
CA GLY A 204 29.16 6.90 26.28
C GLY A 204 29.58 5.80 25.30
N ILE A 205 28.64 5.04 24.74
CA ILE A 205 28.91 3.99 23.77
C ILE A 205 28.99 4.59 22.36
N ALA A 206 30.22 4.74 21.85
CA ALA A 206 30.47 5.38 20.55
C ALA A 206 29.79 4.69 19.35
N TRP A 207 29.49 3.39 19.44
CA TRP A 207 28.79 2.65 18.38
C TRP A 207 27.30 3.00 18.28
N LEU A 208 26.72 3.57 19.33
CA LEU A 208 25.33 3.96 19.38
C LEU A 208 25.17 5.47 19.10
N ARG A 209 26.07 6.09 18.33
CA ARG A 209 25.87 7.50 17.95
C ARG A 209 24.70 7.60 16.97
N PRO A 210 23.68 8.43 17.20
CA PRO A 210 22.49 8.48 16.34
C PRO A 210 22.78 8.79 14.87
N TYR A 211 23.72 9.70 14.58
CA TYR A 211 24.12 10.05 13.22
C TYR A 211 25.23 9.18 12.63
N ASN A 212 25.86 8.32 13.44
CA ASN A 212 26.96 7.45 13.05
C ASN A 212 26.81 6.08 13.73
N LEU A 213 25.65 5.47 13.58
CA LEU A 213 25.33 4.16 14.14
C LEU A 213 26.34 3.13 13.61
N PHE A 214 26.86 2.30 14.52
CA PHE A 214 27.95 1.36 14.29
C PHE A 214 29.25 2.01 13.76
N ASN A 215 29.46 3.28 14.10
CA ASN A 215 30.65 4.07 13.73
C ASN A 215 30.82 4.22 12.20
N LEU A 216 29.73 4.11 11.45
CA LEU A 216 29.73 4.27 10.01
C LEU A 216 29.63 5.76 9.65
N THR A 217 30.76 6.34 9.25
CA THR A 217 30.94 7.76 8.94
C THR A 217 30.87 8.05 7.45
N GLY A 218 30.54 9.28 7.06
CA GLY A 218 30.58 9.75 5.67
C GLY A 218 29.22 9.79 4.95
N MET A 219 28.14 9.46 5.66
CA MET A 219 26.77 9.69 5.20
C MET A 219 26.18 10.94 5.86
N ASP A 220 25.32 11.65 5.14
CA ASP A 220 24.48 12.67 5.77
C ASP A 220 23.48 12.01 6.75
N PRO A 221 22.99 12.74 7.77
CA PRO A 221 22.10 12.20 8.80
C PRO A 221 20.83 11.53 8.25
N VAL A 222 20.27 12.06 7.15
CA VAL A 222 19.03 11.54 6.56
C VAL A 222 19.29 10.22 5.86
N SER A 223 20.30 10.16 5.00
CA SER A 223 20.71 8.93 4.32
C SER A 223 21.10 7.84 5.32
N HIS A 224 21.83 8.22 6.38
CA HIS A 224 22.25 7.28 7.42
C HIS A 224 21.05 6.65 8.14
N SER A 225 20.11 7.46 8.59
CA SER A 225 18.88 6.97 9.23
C SER A 225 18.06 6.09 8.29
N LEU A 226 17.86 6.52 7.05
CA LEU A 226 17.05 5.80 6.07
C LEU A 226 17.65 4.42 5.81
N PHE A 227 18.97 4.34 5.64
CA PHE A 227 19.70 3.09 5.43
C PHE A 227 19.46 2.11 6.58
N TRP A 228 19.75 2.51 7.83
CA TRP A 228 19.65 1.60 8.98
C TRP A 228 18.21 1.23 9.32
N SER A 229 17.29 2.20 9.25
CA SER A 229 15.87 1.93 9.50
C SER A 229 15.29 0.97 8.47
N LEU A 230 15.55 1.17 7.18
CA LEU A 230 15.10 0.25 6.14
C LEU A 230 15.80 -1.10 6.21
N PHE A 231 17.10 -1.14 6.55
CA PHE A 231 17.83 -2.40 6.72
C PHE A 231 17.20 -3.26 7.82
N VAL A 232 16.93 -2.68 8.99
CA VAL A 232 16.26 -3.36 10.10
C VAL A 232 14.83 -3.72 9.73
N ASN A 233 14.11 -2.82 9.06
CA ASN A 233 12.72 -3.05 8.63
C ASN A 233 12.61 -4.24 7.67
N ILE A 234 13.38 -4.22 6.58
CA ILE A 234 13.40 -5.29 5.58
C ILE A 234 13.93 -6.59 6.21
N GLY A 235 15.01 -6.52 6.98
CA GLY A 235 15.60 -7.68 7.63
C GLY A 235 14.64 -8.37 8.61
N ALA A 236 13.96 -7.60 9.47
CA ALA A 236 12.96 -8.15 10.38
C ALA A 236 11.70 -8.61 9.64
N TYR A 237 11.25 -7.88 8.61
CA TYR A 237 10.11 -8.27 7.78
C TYR A 237 10.34 -9.63 7.11
N VAL A 238 11.49 -9.78 6.45
CA VAL A 238 11.86 -11.00 5.74
C VAL A 238 12.15 -12.12 6.73
N GLY A 239 12.98 -11.88 7.75
CA GLY A 239 13.37 -12.89 8.72
C GLY A 239 12.18 -13.49 9.46
N VAL A 240 11.31 -12.64 10.01
CA VAL A 240 10.12 -13.11 10.75
C VAL A 240 9.10 -13.74 9.81
N SER A 241 8.93 -13.24 8.58
CA SER A 241 8.00 -13.86 7.61
C SER A 241 8.48 -15.23 7.12
N LEU A 242 9.78 -15.46 6.99
CA LEU A 242 10.33 -16.78 6.66
C LEU A 242 10.23 -17.77 7.82
N LEU A 243 10.33 -17.28 9.05
CA LEU A 243 10.22 -18.10 10.27
C LEU A 243 8.77 -18.38 10.68
N SER A 244 7.83 -17.54 10.25
CA SER A 244 6.40 -17.64 10.60
C SER A 244 5.64 -18.39 9.52
N ARG A 245 4.69 -19.26 9.91
CA ARG A 245 3.77 -19.90 8.95
C ARG A 245 2.59 -18.95 8.65
N PRO A 246 2.29 -18.65 7.38
CA PRO A 246 1.13 -17.82 7.03
C PRO A 246 -0.17 -18.48 7.48
N SER A 247 -1.02 -17.72 8.17
CA SER A 247 -2.37 -18.15 8.56
C SER A 247 -3.29 -18.33 7.35
N ALA A 248 -4.36 -19.12 7.51
CA ALA A 248 -5.33 -19.38 6.43
C ALA A 248 -5.98 -18.08 5.88
N LEU A 249 -6.18 -17.08 6.74
CA LEU A 249 -6.65 -15.75 6.34
C LEU A 249 -5.63 -15.02 5.46
N GLU A 250 -4.35 -15.05 5.82
CA GLU A 250 -3.26 -14.44 5.03
C GLU A 250 -3.09 -15.11 3.66
N GLN A 251 -3.21 -16.45 3.59
CA GLN A 251 -3.18 -17.17 2.31
C GLN A 251 -4.38 -16.82 1.42
N SER A 252 -5.58 -16.68 2.00
CA SER A 252 -6.78 -16.29 1.26
C SER A 252 -6.78 -14.83 0.77
N GLN A 253 -6.09 -13.93 1.49
CA GLN A 253 -5.93 -12.52 1.10
C GLN A 253 -4.82 -12.35 0.06
N ALA A 254 -3.69 -13.06 0.23
CA ALA A 254 -2.58 -13.06 -0.71
C ALA A 254 -2.98 -13.68 -2.06
N SER A 255 -3.82 -14.73 -2.07
CA SER A 255 -4.33 -15.31 -3.32
C SER A 255 -5.24 -14.35 -4.09
N ARG A 256 -6.06 -13.54 -3.40
CA ARG A 256 -6.94 -12.53 -4.03
C ARG A 256 -6.18 -11.35 -4.62
N PHE A 257 -5.11 -10.88 -3.96
CA PHE A 257 -4.30 -9.77 -4.48
C PHE A 257 -3.33 -10.19 -5.58
N ILE A 258 -2.69 -11.36 -5.44
CA ILE A 258 -1.59 -11.77 -6.33
C ILE A 258 -2.11 -12.49 -7.58
N ASN A 259 -3.28 -13.14 -7.51
CA ASN A 259 -3.91 -13.79 -8.68
C ASN A 259 -5.05 -12.97 -9.30
N ALA A 260 -5.18 -11.67 -8.98
CA ALA A 260 -6.22 -10.79 -9.52
C ALA A 260 -6.20 -10.70 -11.07
N PHE A 261 -5.05 -10.96 -11.69
CA PHE A 261 -4.88 -10.98 -13.15
C PHE A 261 -4.89 -12.38 -13.76
N THR A 262 -4.84 -13.44 -12.95
CA THR A 262 -4.88 -14.83 -13.42
C THR A 262 -6.32 -15.32 -13.59
N TYR A 263 -7.26 -14.73 -12.85
CA TYR A 263 -8.70 -14.88 -13.07
C TYR A 263 -9.21 -13.66 -13.85
N ALA A 264 -9.13 -13.75 -15.18
CA ALA A 264 -9.88 -12.85 -16.03
C ALA A 264 -11.40 -13.06 -15.78
N PRO A 265 -12.21 -11.99 -15.82
CA PRO A 265 -13.60 -12.00 -15.41
C PRO A 265 -14.49 -12.54 -16.53
N GLU A 266 -14.52 -13.86 -16.71
CA GLU A 266 -15.56 -14.52 -17.48
C GLU A 266 -16.28 -15.50 -16.57
N GLY A 267 -17.42 -15.05 -16.05
CA GLY A 267 -18.27 -15.81 -15.15
C GLY A 267 -18.13 -15.32 -13.71
N ASP A 268 -19.03 -14.41 -13.33
CA ASP A 268 -19.61 -14.31 -11.99
C ASP A 268 -18.81 -15.05 -10.91
N ALA A 269 -17.85 -14.34 -10.32
CA ALA A 269 -17.46 -14.63 -8.95
C ALA A 269 -18.68 -14.25 -8.10
N VAL A 270 -19.69 -15.13 -8.09
CA VAL A 270 -20.83 -15.08 -7.20
C VAL A 270 -20.24 -15.02 -5.81
N PHE A 271 -20.24 -13.81 -5.23
CA PHE A 271 -20.11 -13.64 -3.80
C PHE A 271 -21.15 -14.58 -3.19
N LEU A 272 -20.72 -15.68 -2.57
CA LEU A 272 -21.57 -16.51 -1.74
C LEU A 272 -21.96 -15.69 -0.51
N TRP A 273 -22.96 -14.83 -0.72
CA TRP A 273 -23.62 -14.00 0.24
C TRP A 273 -24.89 -14.73 0.66
N ARG A 274 -24.93 -15.22 1.91
CA ARG A 274 -26.12 -15.87 2.51
C ARG A 274 -26.31 -15.39 3.94
N GLY A 275 -26.52 -14.10 4.11
CA GLY A 275 -27.06 -13.56 5.35
C GLY A 275 -28.28 -12.73 5.02
N THR A 276 -29.42 -13.04 5.66
CA THR A 276 -30.69 -12.38 5.44
C THR A 276 -30.73 -11.04 6.18
N ALA A 277 -30.16 -9.99 5.60
CA ALA A 277 -30.36 -8.63 6.11
C ALA A 277 -31.67 -8.05 5.55
N THR A 278 -32.50 -7.44 6.39
CA THR A 278 -33.67 -6.71 5.89
C THR A 278 -33.26 -5.32 5.37
N VAL A 279 -34.04 -4.81 4.41
CA VAL A 279 -33.86 -3.44 3.90
C VAL A 279 -34.01 -2.42 5.03
N ASP A 280 -34.90 -2.68 5.98
CA ASP A 280 -35.15 -1.81 7.12
C ASP A 280 -33.97 -1.78 8.09
N ASP A 281 -33.30 -2.90 8.33
CA ASP A 281 -32.10 -2.93 9.18
C ASP A 281 -30.92 -2.19 8.54
N LEU A 282 -30.73 -2.35 7.22
CA LEU A 282 -29.74 -1.56 6.46
C LEU A 282 -30.08 -0.08 6.48
N ARG A 283 -31.35 0.29 6.30
CA ARG A 283 -31.82 1.68 6.38
C ARG A 283 -31.53 2.25 7.76
N ALA A 284 -31.93 1.57 8.83
CA ALA A 284 -31.69 2.00 10.20
C ALA A 284 -30.20 2.16 10.49
N MET A 285 -29.35 1.25 9.99
CA MET A 285 -27.90 1.39 10.10
C MET A 285 -27.39 2.63 9.37
N LEU A 286 -27.77 2.81 8.11
CA LEU A 286 -27.35 3.95 7.30
C LEU A 286 -27.79 5.27 7.94
N GLU A 287 -29.05 5.37 8.38
CA GLU A 287 -29.58 6.56 9.09
C GLU A 287 -28.77 6.88 10.34
N ARG A 288 -28.33 5.86 11.08
CA ARG A 288 -27.54 6.02 12.31
C ARG A 288 -26.15 6.65 12.08
N PHE A 289 -25.56 6.42 10.90
CA PHE A 289 -24.20 6.87 10.59
C PHE A 289 -24.14 8.04 9.59
N LEU A 290 -25.11 8.16 8.69
CA LEU A 290 -25.18 9.20 7.66
C LEU A 290 -26.23 10.28 7.98
N GLY A 291 -27.16 10.02 8.89
CA GLY A 291 -28.32 10.86 9.20
C GLY A 291 -29.52 10.57 8.29
N ALA A 292 -30.74 10.70 8.84
CA ALA A 292 -31.99 10.32 8.18
C ALA A 292 -32.20 10.94 6.79
N SER A 293 -32.00 12.26 6.68
CA SER A 293 -32.22 12.99 5.43
C SER A 293 -31.15 12.73 4.36
N ARG A 294 -29.95 12.27 4.73
CA ARG A 294 -28.92 11.85 3.76
C ARG A 294 -29.18 10.42 3.28
N THR A 295 -29.52 9.52 4.19
CA THR A 295 -29.86 8.13 3.87
C THR A 295 -31.08 8.03 2.96
N ALA A 296 -32.15 8.78 3.27
CA ALA A 296 -33.36 8.79 2.46
C ALA A 296 -33.08 9.21 1.00
N ARG A 297 -32.25 10.24 0.80
CA ARG A 297 -31.83 10.68 -0.55
C ARG A 297 -31.05 9.58 -1.27
N LEU A 298 -30.03 9.02 -0.64
CA LEU A 298 -29.16 8.00 -1.25
C LEU A 298 -29.90 6.71 -1.61
N LEU A 299 -30.80 6.24 -0.75
CA LEU A 299 -31.64 5.08 -1.04
C LEU A 299 -32.68 5.37 -2.12
N THR A 300 -33.23 6.58 -2.17
CA THR A 300 -34.15 6.99 -3.25
C THR A 300 -33.44 7.02 -4.60
N ASP A 301 -32.24 7.57 -4.65
CA ASP A 301 -31.42 7.62 -5.88
C ASP A 301 -31.02 6.22 -6.34
N TYR A 302 -30.61 5.34 -5.40
CA TYR A 302 -30.34 3.93 -5.70
C TYR A 302 -31.57 3.22 -6.25
N GLY A 303 -32.72 3.34 -5.58
CA GLY A 303 -33.98 2.71 -5.99
C GLY A 303 -34.44 3.16 -7.37
N ARG A 304 -34.30 4.46 -7.69
CA ARG A 304 -34.61 4.98 -9.04
C ARG A 304 -33.68 4.42 -10.11
N SER A 305 -32.39 4.30 -9.82
CA SER A 305 -31.40 3.83 -10.80
C SER A 305 -31.53 2.35 -11.13
N ARG A 306 -32.06 1.54 -10.20
CA ARG A 306 -32.18 0.08 -10.32
C ARG A 306 -33.62 -0.42 -10.43
N GLY A 307 -34.61 0.48 -10.37
CA GLY A 307 -36.03 0.12 -10.44
C GLY A 307 -36.54 -0.66 -9.22
N VAL A 308 -35.93 -0.46 -8.04
CA VAL A 308 -36.30 -1.19 -6.82
C VAL A 308 -37.55 -0.58 -6.20
N ASP A 309 -38.59 -1.39 -6.05
CA ASP A 309 -39.76 -1.03 -5.27
C ASP A 309 -39.54 -1.39 -3.79
N TRP A 310 -39.27 -0.36 -2.99
CA TRP A 310 -39.07 -0.48 -1.55
C TRP A 310 -40.32 -0.93 -0.78
N SER A 311 -41.51 -0.87 -1.39
CA SER A 311 -42.77 -1.33 -0.76
C SER A 311 -42.97 -2.84 -0.86
N ALA A 312 -42.33 -3.50 -1.82
CA ALA A 312 -42.41 -4.94 -2.06
C ALA A 312 -41.14 -5.69 -1.64
N THR A 313 -40.02 -4.97 -1.43
CA THR A 313 -38.69 -5.57 -1.17
C THR A 313 -38.35 -5.48 0.31
N HIS A 314 -38.48 -6.60 1.04
CA HIS A 314 -38.17 -6.67 2.47
C HIS A 314 -36.76 -7.20 2.76
N LEU A 315 -36.24 -8.12 1.94
CA LEU A 315 -34.89 -8.62 2.03
C LEU A 315 -33.95 -7.76 1.17
N ALA A 316 -32.82 -7.40 1.74
CA ALA A 316 -31.75 -6.76 0.98
C ALA A 316 -31.14 -7.78 0.01
N ASP A 317 -30.74 -7.34 -1.17
CA ASP A 317 -29.90 -8.14 -2.06
C ASP A 317 -28.41 -7.85 -1.80
N ALA A 318 -27.54 -8.70 -2.35
CA ALA A 318 -26.09 -8.54 -2.20
C ALA A 318 -25.58 -7.20 -2.75
N GLU A 319 -26.20 -6.67 -3.81
CA GLU A 319 -25.84 -5.39 -4.39
C GLU A 319 -26.18 -4.21 -3.45
N LEU A 320 -27.34 -4.22 -2.80
CA LEU A 320 -27.73 -3.20 -1.82
C LEU A 320 -26.83 -3.23 -0.61
N VAL A 321 -26.47 -4.42 -0.10
CA VAL A 321 -25.52 -4.56 1.01
C VAL A 321 -24.15 -4.00 0.63
N GLN A 322 -23.65 -4.31 -0.57
CA GLN A 322 -22.36 -3.78 -1.03
C GLN A 322 -22.42 -2.27 -1.30
N HIS A 323 -23.58 -1.75 -1.73
CA HIS A 323 -23.79 -0.32 -1.85
C HIS A 323 -23.79 0.36 -0.48
N ALA A 324 -24.51 -0.20 0.50
CA ALA A 324 -24.53 0.27 1.88
C ALA A 324 -23.12 0.23 2.52
N GLU A 325 -22.36 -0.85 2.32
CA GLU A 325 -20.97 -0.96 2.76
C GLU A 325 -20.10 0.16 2.16
N ARG A 326 -20.26 0.46 0.86
CA ARG A 326 -19.53 1.57 0.20
C ARG A 326 -19.91 2.94 0.76
N LEU A 327 -21.20 3.17 1.01
CA LEU A 327 -21.68 4.41 1.61
C LEU A 327 -21.14 4.60 3.04
N LEU A 328 -21.15 3.53 3.84
CA LEU A 328 -20.58 3.54 5.19
C LEU A 328 -19.06 3.69 5.13
N ALA A 329 -18.37 3.01 4.21
CA ALA A 329 -16.92 3.11 4.07
C ALA A 329 -16.47 4.54 3.80
N GLY A 330 -17.25 5.32 3.05
CA GLY A 330 -16.99 6.75 2.84
C GLY A 330 -17.09 7.61 4.11
N VAL A 331 -17.80 7.13 5.14
CA VAL A 331 -18.01 7.83 6.42
C VAL A 331 -17.13 7.30 7.54
N MET A 332 -16.88 5.99 7.62
CA MET A 332 -16.20 5.35 8.76
C MET A 332 -14.99 4.47 8.38
N GLY A 333 -14.62 4.40 7.10
CA GLY A 333 -13.58 3.51 6.59
C GLY A 333 -14.08 2.10 6.26
N THR A 334 -13.40 1.41 5.34
CA THR A 334 -13.82 0.11 4.78
C THR A 334 -13.87 -1.00 5.83
N ALA A 335 -12.89 -1.07 6.73
CA ALA A 335 -12.84 -2.08 7.78
C ALA A 335 -13.99 -1.93 8.79
N SER A 336 -14.24 -0.69 9.24
CA SER A 336 -15.34 -0.38 10.17
C SER A 336 -16.71 -0.61 9.53
N ALA A 337 -16.86 -0.25 8.25
CA ALA A 337 -18.09 -0.49 7.50
C ALA A 337 -18.43 -1.98 7.40
N ARG A 338 -17.44 -2.85 7.17
CA ARG A 338 -17.65 -4.31 7.17
C ARG A 338 -18.13 -4.85 8.50
N VAL A 339 -17.53 -4.39 9.60
CA VAL A 339 -17.93 -4.80 10.94
C VAL A 339 -19.36 -4.30 11.25
N ALA A 340 -19.70 -3.08 10.83
CA ALA A 340 -21.05 -2.55 10.99
C ALA A 340 -22.07 -3.39 10.20
N ILE A 341 -21.82 -3.66 8.91
CA ILE A 341 -22.67 -4.50 8.06
C ILE A 341 -22.82 -5.91 8.65
N ALA A 342 -21.72 -6.54 9.06
CA ALA A 342 -21.74 -7.86 9.68
C ALA A 342 -22.53 -7.91 11.00
N SER A 343 -22.69 -6.79 11.71
CA SER A 343 -23.49 -6.74 12.96
C SER A 343 -25.01 -6.74 12.75
N VAL A 344 -25.46 -6.59 11.50
CA VAL A 344 -26.89 -6.56 11.13
C VAL A 344 -27.27 -7.70 10.18
N VAL A 345 -26.28 -8.30 9.52
CA VAL A 345 -26.47 -9.53 8.75
C VAL A 345 -26.50 -10.70 9.75
N GLU A 346 -27.63 -11.41 9.87
CA GLU A 346 -27.71 -12.62 10.70
C GLU A 346 -26.66 -13.65 10.25
N GLU A 347 -25.84 -14.13 11.20
CA GLU A 347 -24.97 -15.29 11.01
C GLU A 347 -25.83 -16.56 10.98
N GLU A 348 -26.09 -17.13 9.80
CA GLU A 348 -26.44 -18.55 9.75
C GLU A 348 -25.20 -19.35 10.16
N SER A 349 -25.32 -20.15 11.23
CA SER A 349 -24.30 -21.13 11.61
C SER A 349 -24.11 -22.11 10.46
N LEU A 350 -22.88 -22.27 9.98
CA LEU A 350 -22.49 -23.28 8.98
C LEU A 350 -23.16 -24.63 9.30
N THR A 351 -24.01 -25.11 8.40
CA THR A 351 -24.55 -26.47 8.51
C THR A 351 -23.42 -27.48 8.32
N ILE A 352 -23.50 -28.61 9.01
CA ILE A 352 -22.47 -29.68 8.96
C ILE A 352 -22.24 -30.13 7.50
N ASP A 353 -23.27 -30.14 6.67
CA ASP A 353 -23.18 -30.44 5.24
C ASP A 353 -22.29 -29.46 4.45
N GLU A 354 -22.21 -28.19 4.86
CA GLU A 354 -21.35 -27.19 4.22
C GLU A 354 -19.90 -27.26 4.70
N VAL A 355 -19.68 -27.58 5.98
CA VAL A 355 -18.34 -27.91 6.48
C VAL A 355 -17.81 -29.16 5.75
N LEU A 356 -18.69 -30.13 5.49
CA LEU A 356 -18.38 -31.31 4.67
C LEU A 356 -18.09 -30.94 3.20
N ARG A 357 -18.84 -30.00 2.59
CA ARG A 357 -18.51 -29.49 1.24
C ARG A 357 -17.19 -28.72 1.18
N MET A 358 -16.83 -27.94 2.20
CA MET A 358 -15.51 -27.27 2.26
C MET A 358 -14.36 -28.26 2.50
N LEU A 359 -14.60 -29.32 3.27
CA LEU A 359 -13.70 -30.47 3.40
C LEU A 359 -13.56 -31.22 2.07
N ASP A 360 -14.64 -31.34 1.30
CA ASP A 360 -14.61 -31.92 -0.05
C ASP A 360 -13.88 -31.01 -1.04
N GLU A 361 -13.99 -29.68 -0.96
CA GLU A 361 -13.20 -28.77 -1.80
C GLU A 361 -11.69 -28.87 -1.51
N THR A 362 -11.29 -28.96 -0.24
CA THR A 362 -9.88 -29.21 0.10
C THR A 362 -9.42 -30.63 -0.28
N SER A 363 -10.32 -31.61 -0.25
CA SER A 363 -10.08 -32.97 -0.74
C SER A 363 -9.96 -33.01 -2.27
N GLN A 364 -10.76 -32.22 -2.99
CA GLN A 364 -10.70 -32.05 -4.44
C GLN A 364 -9.40 -31.39 -4.88
N VAL A 365 -8.91 -30.38 -4.14
CA VAL A 365 -7.59 -29.77 -4.42
C VAL A 365 -6.45 -30.78 -4.26
N ARG A 366 -6.53 -31.67 -3.25
CA ARG A 366 -5.56 -32.77 -3.08
C ARG A 366 -5.70 -33.84 -4.16
N ALA A 367 -6.92 -34.19 -4.55
CA ALA A 367 -7.18 -35.14 -5.63
C ALA A 367 -6.66 -34.62 -6.98
N TYR A 368 -6.90 -33.34 -7.27
CA TYR A 368 -6.42 -32.67 -8.48
C TYR A 368 -4.89 -32.56 -8.49
N SER A 369 -4.27 -32.24 -7.34
CA SER A 369 -2.80 -32.23 -7.21
C SER A 369 -2.19 -33.62 -7.48
N ARG A 370 -2.81 -34.68 -6.96
CA ARG A 370 -2.40 -36.07 -7.26
C ARG A 370 -2.61 -36.43 -8.73
N GLN A 371 -3.70 -35.98 -9.34
CA GLN A 371 -3.98 -36.21 -10.76
C GLN A 371 -2.96 -35.48 -11.65
N LEU A 372 -2.55 -34.27 -11.28
CA LEU A 372 -1.48 -33.53 -11.93
C LEU A 372 -0.14 -34.25 -11.81
N GLU A 373 0.24 -34.71 -10.61
CA GLU A 373 1.47 -35.50 -10.42
C GLU A 373 1.48 -36.77 -11.27
N GLN A 374 0.34 -37.48 -11.37
CA GLN A 374 0.20 -38.65 -12.23
C GLN A 374 0.35 -38.31 -13.71
N ARG A 375 -0.28 -37.22 -14.18
CA ARG A 375 -0.13 -36.76 -15.57
C ARG A 375 1.31 -36.36 -15.89
N THR A 376 2.00 -35.67 -14.99
CA THR A 376 3.40 -35.28 -15.19
C THR A 376 4.29 -36.52 -15.32
N ARG A 377 4.13 -37.52 -14.44
CA ARG A 377 4.87 -38.80 -14.56
C ARG A 377 4.57 -39.53 -15.85
N GLN A 378 3.31 -39.53 -16.30
CA GLN A 378 2.93 -40.15 -17.57
C GLN A 378 3.55 -39.43 -18.77
N LEU A 379 3.62 -38.10 -18.74
CA LEU A 379 4.28 -37.30 -19.78
C LEU A 379 5.79 -37.56 -19.80
N GLU A 380 6.44 -37.62 -18.64
CA GLU A 380 7.87 -37.97 -18.54
C GLU A 380 8.15 -39.36 -19.12
N GLN A 381 7.31 -40.35 -18.82
CA GLN A 381 7.45 -41.69 -19.38
C GLN A 381 7.28 -41.68 -20.91
N LYS A 382 6.23 -41.02 -21.43
CA LYS A 382 6.03 -40.88 -22.88
C LYS A 382 7.18 -40.15 -23.57
N SER A 383 7.74 -39.12 -22.93
CA SER A 383 8.92 -38.41 -23.44
C SER A 383 10.12 -39.34 -23.59
N ARG A 384 10.39 -40.17 -22.57
CA ARG A 384 11.49 -41.15 -22.62
C ARG A 384 11.26 -42.23 -23.69
N GLU A 385 10.03 -42.70 -23.85
CA GLU A 385 9.67 -43.65 -24.91
C GLU A 385 9.86 -43.05 -26.32
N LEU A 386 9.46 -41.78 -26.51
CA LEU A 386 9.69 -41.04 -27.76
C LEU A 386 11.18 -40.81 -28.04
N GLU A 387 11.97 -40.49 -27.02
CA GLU A 387 13.43 -40.35 -27.15
C GLU A 387 14.10 -41.67 -27.55
N ALA A 388 13.66 -42.80 -26.97
CA ALA A 388 14.17 -44.11 -27.36
C ALA A 388 13.79 -44.46 -28.81
N ALA A 389 12.52 -44.27 -29.19
CA ALA A 389 12.05 -44.55 -30.55
C ALA A 389 12.75 -43.67 -31.61
N THR A 390 13.00 -42.40 -31.29
CA THR A 390 13.74 -41.49 -32.19
C THR A 390 15.21 -41.87 -32.31
N ALA A 391 15.84 -42.36 -31.24
CA ALA A 391 17.20 -42.90 -31.29
C ALA A 391 17.27 -44.16 -32.18
N GLU A 392 16.32 -45.08 -32.06
CA GLU A 392 16.23 -46.27 -32.92
C GLU A 392 16.03 -45.90 -34.40
N LEU A 393 15.12 -44.96 -34.69
CA LEU A 393 14.90 -44.48 -36.06
C LEU A 393 16.15 -43.82 -36.65
N ARG A 394 16.89 -43.06 -35.86
CA ARG A 394 18.18 -42.48 -36.30
C ARG A 394 19.19 -43.56 -36.63
N ALA A 395 19.37 -44.55 -35.75
CA ALA A 395 20.29 -45.66 -35.99
C ALA A 395 19.90 -46.50 -37.23
N ALA A 396 18.60 -46.73 -37.45
CA ALA A 396 18.12 -47.42 -38.64
C ALA A 396 18.38 -46.62 -39.93
N ASN A 397 18.22 -45.30 -39.88
CA ASN A 397 18.49 -44.42 -41.03
C ASN A 397 20.00 -44.36 -41.34
N GLU A 398 20.85 -44.27 -40.32
CA GLU A 398 22.31 -44.34 -40.49
C GLU A 398 22.74 -45.65 -41.17
N ARG A 399 22.22 -46.80 -40.73
CA ARG A 399 22.48 -48.10 -41.39
C ARG A 399 22.00 -48.15 -42.83
N LEU A 400 20.85 -47.56 -43.14
CA LEU A 400 20.34 -47.48 -44.51
C LEU A 400 21.27 -46.63 -45.39
N GLN A 401 21.77 -45.51 -44.87
CA GLN A 401 22.72 -44.66 -45.59
C GLN A 401 24.08 -45.35 -45.81
N GLU A 402 24.56 -46.13 -44.83
CA GLU A 402 25.76 -46.96 -45.00
C GLU A 402 25.57 -48.05 -46.06
N LEU A 403 24.41 -48.72 -46.06
CA LEU A 403 24.06 -49.71 -47.08
C LEU A 403 23.98 -49.08 -48.48
N ASP A 404 23.41 -47.88 -48.60
CA ASP A 404 23.30 -47.18 -49.88
C ASP A 404 24.68 -46.76 -50.39
N ARG A 405 25.57 -46.27 -49.50
CA ARG A 405 26.98 -45.99 -49.85
C ARG A 405 27.74 -47.23 -50.29
N MET A 406 27.61 -48.35 -49.56
CA MET A 406 28.24 -49.61 -49.95
C MET A 406 27.71 -50.12 -51.30
N LYS A 407 26.42 -49.93 -51.58
CA LYS A 407 25.81 -50.25 -52.87
C LYS A 407 26.42 -49.39 -53.98
N ASP A 408 26.54 -48.08 -53.76
CA ASP A 408 27.11 -47.16 -54.75
C ASP A 408 28.59 -47.45 -55.01
N ASP A 409 29.39 -47.74 -53.98
CA ASP A 409 30.80 -48.16 -54.09
C ASP A 409 30.94 -49.49 -54.84
N PHE A 410 30.06 -50.46 -54.56
CA PHE A 410 30.03 -51.74 -55.27
C PHE A 410 29.71 -51.54 -56.76
N ILE A 411 28.70 -50.74 -57.09
CA ILE A 411 28.34 -50.42 -58.48
C ILE A 411 29.49 -49.70 -59.18
N SER A 412 30.16 -48.75 -58.51
CA SER A 412 31.34 -48.06 -59.06
C SER A 412 32.49 -49.03 -59.35
N THR A 413 32.79 -49.96 -58.43
CA THR A 413 33.86 -50.95 -58.57
C THR A 413 33.57 -51.93 -59.71
N VAL A 414 32.35 -52.48 -59.77
CA VAL A 414 31.93 -53.40 -60.86
C VAL A 414 31.95 -52.69 -62.22
N THR A 415 31.54 -51.43 -62.27
CA THR A 415 31.57 -50.64 -63.51
C THR A 415 33.00 -50.34 -63.96
N HIS A 416 33.94 -50.17 -63.03
CA HIS A 416 35.35 -49.97 -63.33
C HIS A 416 36.00 -51.25 -63.88
N GLU A 417 35.79 -52.40 -63.23
CA GLU A 417 36.29 -53.72 -63.67
C GLU A 417 35.71 -54.18 -65.01
N LEU A 418 34.47 -53.82 -65.34
CA LEU A 418 33.87 -54.10 -66.66
C LEU A 418 34.42 -53.21 -67.79
N ARG A 419 35.13 -52.12 -67.46
CA ARG A 419 35.57 -51.10 -68.41
C ARG A 419 37.07 -51.17 -68.72
N THR A 420 37.85 -51.83 -67.86
CA THR A 420 39.22 -52.29 -68.10
C THR A 420 39.22 -53.68 -68.71
#